data_AF-A0A1I8ATS4-F1
#
_entry.id   AF-A0A1I8ATS4-F1
#
_cell.length_a   1.000
_cell.length_b   1.000
_cell.length_c   1.000
_cell.angle_alpha   90.00
_cell.angle_beta   90.00
_cell.angle_gamma   90.00
#
_symmetry.space_group_name_H-M   'P 1'
#
loop_
_entity.id
_entity.type
_entity.pdbx_description
1 polymer ?
#
loop_
_entity_poly.entity_id
_entity_poly.type
_entity_poly.pdbx_seq_one_letter_code
_entity_poly.pdbx_strand_id
1 'polypeptide(L)'
;MVDFLNRLVLSVDAASASLVGAFLFFAPHLAGDFFFSRTCDGVHLHLIRCVGGQILASALVLHRFRNRAIETQTTCFVLRITACILGLLLLFHARSATPDLIQPTVLKTLIYSAIAGIVIYVVAIFRAGWTVGDTLHRENRVGNVLYQLDSIASICIGVAWLAVPQWLLHRQVRVEMDASHEFCGRVMGALFCASHIVSSHALHWKAAADRSLAIDARAVMDPDL
;
A
#
# COMPACT_ATOMS: atom_id res chain seq x y z
N MET A 1 18.01 -20.10 1.74
CA MET A 1 17.45 -20.70 0.51
C MET A 1 16.17 -19.93 0.20
N VAL A 2 16.09 -19.30 -0.98
CA VAL A 2 14.91 -18.50 -1.38
C VAL A 2 13.76 -19.47 -1.63
N ASP A 3 12.64 -19.26 -0.94
CA ASP A 3 11.50 -20.15 -1.07
C ASP A 3 10.78 -19.93 -2.41
N PHE A 4 10.67 -21.00 -3.20
CA PHE A 4 10.08 -20.96 -4.55
C PHE A 4 8.62 -20.48 -4.53
N LEU A 5 7.83 -20.95 -3.56
CA LEU A 5 6.41 -20.60 -3.47
C LEU A 5 6.25 -19.13 -3.06
N ASN A 6 7.06 -18.62 -2.13
CA ASN A 6 7.03 -17.20 -1.79
C ASN A 6 7.39 -16.33 -3.00
N ARG A 7 8.44 -16.72 -3.74
CA ARG A 7 8.84 -16.02 -4.97
C ARG A 7 7.70 -16.02 -6.00
N LEU A 8 7.00 -17.13 -6.16
CA LEU A 8 5.86 -17.23 -7.08
C LEU A 8 4.73 -16.29 -6.66
N VAL A 9 4.32 -16.34 -5.39
CA VAL A 9 3.26 -15.46 -4.84
C VAL A 9 3.62 -13.99 -5.04
N LEU A 10 4.83 -13.58 -4.67
CA LEU A 10 5.30 -12.20 -4.85
C LEU A 10 5.42 -11.79 -6.32
N SER A 11 5.74 -12.72 -7.23
CA SER A 11 5.79 -12.43 -8.67
C SER A 11 4.40 -12.19 -9.26
N VAL A 12 3.43 -13.04 -8.88
CA VAL A 12 2.03 -12.90 -9.32
C VAL A 12 1.42 -11.63 -8.75
N ASP A 13 1.64 -11.36 -7.46
CA ASP A 13 1.19 -10.13 -6.81
C ASP A 13 1.81 -8.90 -7.50
N ALA A 14 3.14 -8.87 -7.69
CA ALA A 14 3.81 -7.78 -8.40
C ALA A 14 3.22 -7.54 -9.80
N ALA A 15 2.93 -8.61 -10.56
CA ALA A 15 2.29 -8.48 -11.88
C ALA A 15 0.88 -7.91 -11.78
N SER A 16 0.04 -8.43 -10.88
CA SER A 16 -1.33 -7.93 -10.67
C SER A 16 -1.36 -6.49 -10.20
N ALA A 17 -0.50 -6.11 -9.24
CA ALA A 17 -0.37 -4.76 -8.75
C ALA A 17 0.18 -3.81 -9.82
N SER A 18 1.09 -4.28 -10.68
CA SER A 18 1.55 -3.49 -11.82
C SER A 18 0.41 -3.17 -12.79
N LEU A 19 -0.44 -4.15 -13.09
CA LEU A 19 -1.60 -3.96 -13.98
C LEU A 19 -2.63 -3.01 -13.37
N VAL A 20 -3.00 -3.23 -12.10
CA VAL A 20 -3.97 -2.37 -11.40
C VAL A 20 -3.42 -0.96 -11.24
N GLY A 21 -2.19 -0.82 -10.76
CA GLY A 21 -1.53 0.48 -10.58
C GLY A 21 -1.39 1.24 -11.89
N ALA A 22 -1.01 0.57 -12.99
CA ALA A 22 -0.94 1.19 -14.31
C ALA A 22 -2.30 1.65 -14.80
N PHE A 23 -3.35 0.85 -14.61
CA PHE A 23 -4.72 1.25 -14.97
C PHE A 23 -5.16 2.51 -14.21
N LEU A 24 -4.97 2.55 -12.89
CA LEU A 24 -5.31 3.71 -12.06
C LEU A 24 -4.48 4.95 -12.42
N PHE A 25 -3.19 4.78 -12.73
CA PHE A 25 -2.28 5.89 -13.01
C PHE A 25 -2.46 6.48 -14.42
N PHE A 26 -2.52 5.64 -15.45
CA PHE A 26 -2.57 6.09 -16.84
C PHE A 26 -4.01 6.32 -17.34
N ALA A 27 -5.00 5.62 -16.79
CA ALA A 27 -6.40 5.74 -17.17
C ALA A 27 -7.34 6.06 -15.98
N PRO A 28 -7.07 7.13 -15.19
CA PRO A 28 -7.84 7.42 -13.98
C PRO A 28 -9.31 7.78 -14.26
N HIS A 29 -9.64 8.25 -15.46
CA HIS A 29 -11.02 8.56 -15.86
C HIS A 29 -11.84 7.27 -16.02
N LEU A 30 -11.31 6.29 -16.76
CA LEU A 30 -11.93 4.97 -16.87
C LEU A 30 -12.02 4.27 -15.51
N ALA A 31 -11.00 4.42 -14.66
CA ALA A 31 -11.04 3.91 -13.31
C ALA A 31 -12.14 4.58 -12.48
N GLY A 32 -12.24 5.91 -12.51
CA GLY A 32 -13.27 6.66 -11.82
C GLY A 32 -14.67 6.22 -12.22
N ASP A 33 -14.95 6.15 -13.53
CA ASP A 33 -16.24 5.72 -14.08
C ASP A 33 -16.57 4.25 -13.75
N PHE A 34 -15.55 3.41 -13.65
CA PHE A 34 -15.70 2.00 -13.28
C PHE A 34 -16.02 1.82 -11.79
N PHE A 35 -15.34 2.56 -10.90
CA PHE A 35 -15.48 2.40 -9.46
C PHE A 35 -16.67 3.17 -8.89
N PHE A 36 -16.78 4.46 -9.22
CA PHE A 36 -17.72 5.37 -8.57
C PHE A 36 -19.02 5.50 -9.34
N SER A 37 -20.14 5.57 -8.61
CA SER A 37 -21.46 5.89 -9.19
C SER A 37 -21.68 7.40 -9.33
N ARG A 38 -20.61 8.20 -9.27
CA ARG A 38 -20.62 9.67 -9.24
C ARG A 38 -19.69 10.23 -10.31
N THR A 39 -19.95 11.46 -10.73
CA THR A 39 -19.09 12.18 -11.67
C THR A 39 -17.74 12.49 -11.03
N CYS A 40 -16.66 12.06 -11.66
CA CYS A 40 -15.31 12.38 -11.22
C CYS A 40 -14.84 13.72 -11.79
N ASP A 41 -14.24 14.55 -10.94
CA ASP A 41 -13.59 15.82 -11.33
C ASP A 41 -12.06 15.68 -11.38
N GLY A 42 -11.36 16.79 -11.63
CA GLY A 42 -9.90 16.79 -11.70
C GLY A 42 -9.19 16.33 -10.41
N VAL A 43 -9.79 16.55 -9.23
CA VAL A 43 -9.23 16.14 -7.94
C VAL A 43 -9.35 14.63 -7.78
N HIS A 44 -10.50 14.05 -8.15
CA HIS A 44 -10.67 12.59 -8.20
C HIS A 44 -9.60 11.95 -9.08
N LEU A 45 -9.43 12.47 -10.30
CA LEU A 45 -8.47 11.92 -11.24
C LEU A 45 -7.03 11.98 -10.69
N HIS A 46 -6.68 13.06 -10.00
CA HIS A 46 -5.37 13.17 -9.36
C HIS A 46 -5.21 12.17 -8.21
N LEU A 47 -6.18 12.07 -7.29
CA LEU A 47 -6.11 11.12 -6.17
C LEU A 47 -6.05 9.66 -6.64
N ILE A 48 -6.82 9.30 -7.68
CA ILE A 48 -6.78 7.97 -8.30
C ILE A 48 -5.37 7.70 -8.87
N ARG A 49 -4.73 8.71 -9.49
CA ARG A 49 -3.33 8.57 -9.93
C ARG A 49 -2.38 8.38 -8.76
N CYS A 50 -2.52 9.12 -7.67
CA CYS A 50 -1.66 8.95 -6.50
C CYS A 50 -1.77 7.53 -5.92
N VAL A 51 -2.99 7.00 -5.78
CA VAL A 51 -3.23 5.61 -5.39
C VAL A 51 -2.59 4.63 -6.39
N GLY A 52 -2.76 4.87 -7.69
CA GLY A 52 -2.13 4.07 -8.75
C GLY A 52 -0.61 4.07 -8.67
N GLY A 53 0.00 5.23 -8.42
CA GLY A 53 1.44 5.41 -8.25
C GLY A 53 1.98 4.63 -7.06
N GLN A 54 1.29 4.70 -5.90
CA GLN A 54 1.67 3.92 -4.72
C GLN A 54 1.56 2.40 -4.96
N ILE A 55 0.53 1.95 -5.69
CA ILE A 55 0.38 0.54 -6.06
C ILE A 55 1.49 0.10 -7.03
N LEU A 56 1.84 0.93 -8.02
CA LEU A 56 2.97 0.67 -8.94
C LEU A 56 4.30 0.58 -8.19
N ALA A 57 4.54 1.52 -7.29
CA ALA A 57 5.72 1.54 -6.45
C ALA A 57 5.79 0.28 -5.59
N SER A 58 4.69 -0.07 -4.93
CA SER A 58 4.55 -1.33 -4.19
C SER A 58 4.84 -2.55 -5.08
N ALA A 59 4.35 -2.58 -6.32
CA ALA A 59 4.62 -3.66 -7.26
C ALA A 59 6.11 -3.80 -7.59
N LEU A 60 6.83 -2.68 -7.76
CA LEU A 60 8.28 -2.68 -7.95
C LEU A 60 9.00 -3.24 -6.71
N VAL A 61 8.58 -2.86 -5.51
CA VAL A 61 9.13 -3.39 -4.25
C VAL A 61 8.97 -4.90 -4.18
N LEU A 62 7.75 -5.41 -4.41
CA LEU A 62 7.49 -6.85 -4.45
C LEU A 62 8.37 -7.57 -5.47
N HIS A 63 8.46 -6.99 -6.67
CA HIS A 63 9.29 -7.52 -7.73
C HIS A 63 10.75 -7.61 -7.24
N ARG A 64 11.32 -6.54 -6.69
CA ARG A 64 12.72 -6.53 -6.24
C ARG A 64 12.97 -7.45 -5.05
N PHE A 65 11.99 -7.60 -4.14
CA PHE A 65 12.10 -8.40 -2.91
C PHE A 65 11.83 -9.90 -3.12
N ARG A 66 11.20 -10.31 -4.23
CA ARG A 66 10.88 -11.73 -4.50
C ARG A 66 12.08 -12.67 -4.52
N ASN A 67 13.27 -12.17 -4.83
CA ASN A 67 14.51 -12.96 -4.90
C ASN A 67 15.43 -12.72 -3.68
N ARG A 68 14.95 -12.04 -2.64
CA ARG A 68 15.72 -11.71 -1.43
C ARG A 68 15.52 -12.74 -0.32
N ALA A 69 16.15 -12.48 0.81
CA ALA A 69 16.07 -13.34 1.98
C ALA A 69 14.63 -13.44 2.52
N ILE A 70 14.37 -14.48 3.31
CA ILE A 70 13.02 -14.80 3.76
C ILE A 70 12.42 -13.68 4.61
N GLU A 71 13.23 -13.00 5.41
CA GLU A 71 12.85 -11.83 6.21
C GLU A 71 12.33 -10.64 5.39
N THR A 72 12.86 -10.48 4.17
CA THR A 72 12.42 -9.44 3.24
C THR A 72 11.11 -9.85 2.55
N GLN A 73 10.99 -11.13 2.19
CA GLN A 73 9.77 -11.67 1.56
C GLN A 73 8.57 -11.66 2.51
N THR A 74 8.76 -12.09 3.76
CA THR A 74 7.72 -12.05 4.80
C THR A 74 7.26 -10.62 5.07
N THR A 75 8.18 -9.66 5.05
CA THR A 75 7.85 -8.23 5.18
C THR A 75 6.87 -7.78 4.10
N CYS A 76 7.04 -8.22 2.85
CA CYS A 76 6.06 -7.95 1.78
C CYS A 76 4.68 -8.49 2.12
N PHE A 77 4.60 -9.71 2.65
CA PHE A 77 3.32 -10.32 3.02
C PHE A 77 2.66 -9.58 4.20
N VAL A 78 3.43 -9.14 5.20
CA VAL A 78 2.89 -8.36 6.33
C VAL A 78 2.36 -7.02 5.83
N LEU A 79 3.12 -6.32 4.97
CA LEU A 79 2.66 -5.10 4.30
C LEU A 79 1.33 -5.33 3.56
N ARG A 80 1.24 -6.43 2.79
CA ARG A 80 0.02 -6.75 2.03
C ARG A 80 -1.16 -7.11 2.91
N ILE A 81 -0.97 -7.85 4.00
CA ILE A 81 -2.01 -8.13 4.98
C ILE A 81 -2.54 -6.82 5.56
N THR A 82 -1.65 -5.93 6.01
CA THR A 82 -2.04 -4.65 6.59
C THR A 82 -2.80 -3.78 5.59
N ALA A 83 -2.32 -3.68 4.34
CA ALA A 83 -3.02 -2.97 3.27
C ALA A 83 -4.42 -3.56 3.01
N CYS A 84 -4.55 -4.89 2.98
CA CYS A 84 -5.84 -5.55 2.76
C CYS A 84 -6.80 -5.35 3.94
N ILE A 85 -6.33 -5.41 5.20
CA ILE A 85 -7.15 -5.18 6.39
C ILE A 85 -7.66 -3.74 6.40
N LEU A 86 -6.78 -2.75 6.21
CA LEU A 86 -7.17 -1.34 6.16
C LEU A 86 -8.12 -1.09 4.97
N GLY A 87 -7.82 -1.66 3.80
CA GLY A 87 -8.70 -1.60 2.64
C GLY A 87 -10.08 -2.19 2.91
N LEU A 88 -10.17 -3.34 3.58
CA LEU A 88 -11.45 -3.94 3.97
C LEU A 88 -12.25 -3.05 4.92
N LEU A 89 -11.61 -2.42 5.90
CA LEU A 89 -12.29 -1.47 6.78
C LEU A 89 -12.88 -0.31 5.98
N LEU A 90 -12.14 0.23 5.00
CA LEU A 90 -12.63 1.28 4.13
C LEU A 90 -13.78 0.82 3.22
N LEU A 91 -13.68 -0.39 2.65
CA LEU A 91 -14.73 -0.95 1.80
C LEU A 91 -16.00 -1.27 2.59
N PHE A 92 -15.88 -1.78 3.81
CA PHE A 92 -17.03 -1.99 4.69
C PHE A 92 -17.64 -0.68 5.16
N HIS A 93 -16.82 0.33 5.47
CA HIS A 93 -17.29 1.67 5.75
C HIS A 93 -18.05 2.27 4.55
N ALA A 94 -17.50 2.15 3.34
CA ALA A 94 -18.19 2.61 2.14
C ALA A 94 -19.53 1.88 1.95
N ARG A 95 -19.57 0.56 2.19
CA ARG A 95 -20.79 -0.24 2.14
C ARG A 95 -21.86 0.21 3.15
N SER A 96 -21.46 0.62 4.35
CA SER A 96 -22.39 0.96 5.44
C SER A 96 -22.80 2.43 5.44
N ALA A 97 -21.84 3.34 5.33
CA ALA A 97 -22.05 4.78 5.46
C ALA A 97 -22.45 5.45 4.13
N THR A 98 -21.99 4.91 2.99
CA THR A 98 -22.20 5.50 1.67
C THR A 98 -22.48 4.42 0.62
N PRO A 99 -23.60 3.67 0.74
CA PRO A 99 -23.85 2.46 -0.05
C PRO A 99 -23.88 2.71 -1.57
N ASP A 100 -24.23 3.93 -1.99
CA ASP A 100 -24.31 4.31 -3.41
C ASP A 100 -22.98 4.84 -3.98
N LEU A 101 -21.90 4.86 -3.17
CA LEU A 101 -20.62 5.45 -3.57
C LEU A 101 -19.91 4.63 -4.65
N ILE A 102 -19.83 3.31 -4.45
CA ILE A 102 -19.12 2.36 -5.31
C ILE A 102 -20.14 1.40 -5.91
N GLN A 103 -19.99 1.08 -7.19
CA GLN A 103 -20.87 0.11 -7.85
C GLN A 103 -20.92 -1.22 -7.05
N PRO A 104 -22.11 -1.75 -6.70
CA PRO A 104 -22.23 -2.88 -5.77
C PRO A 104 -21.45 -4.14 -6.18
N THR A 105 -21.42 -4.45 -7.48
CA THR A 105 -20.67 -5.60 -8.03
C THR A 105 -19.17 -5.39 -7.87
N VAL A 106 -18.68 -4.18 -8.09
CA VAL A 106 -17.27 -3.81 -7.93
C VAL A 106 -16.89 -3.86 -6.46
N LEU A 107 -17.68 -3.25 -5.58
CA LEU A 107 -17.47 -3.28 -4.13
C LEU A 107 -17.39 -4.72 -3.58
N LYS A 108 -18.32 -5.58 -3.99
CA LYS A 108 -18.34 -7.01 -3.62
C LYS A 108 -17.08 -7.73 -4.10
N THR A 109 -16.66 -7.47 -5.34
CA THR A 109 -15.44 -8.04 -5.92
C THR A 109 -14.20 -7.60 -5.15
N LEU A 110 -14.09 -6.32 -4.83
CA LEU A 110 -12.98 -5.77 -4.05
C LEU A 110 -12.89 -6.41 -2.67
N ILE A 111 -14.01 -6.52 -1.93
CA ILE A 111 -14.05 -7.14 -0.61
C ILE A 111 -13.57 -8.59 -0.67
N TYR A 112 -14.10 -9.40 -1.59
CA TYR A 112 -13.67 -10.80 -1.69
C TYR A 112 -12.22 -10.95 -2.13
N SER A 113 -11.75 -10.09 -3.04
CA SER A 113 -10.36 -10.11 -3.48
C SER A 113 -9.40 -9.79 -2.33
N ALA A 114 -9.75 -8.84 -1.45
CA ALA A 114 -8.96 -8.49 -0.29
C ALA A 114 -8.97 -9.61 0.77
N ILE A 115 -10.13 -10.26 1.01
CA ILE A 115 -10.22 -11.43 1.91
C ILE A 115 -9.36 -12.58 1.38
N ALA A 116 -9.48 -12.90 0.08
CA ALA A 116 -8.68 -13.95 -0.56
C ALA A 116 -7.18 -13.62 -0.47
N GLY A 117 -6.80 -12.36 -0.70
CA GLY A 117 -5.43 -11.88 -0.52
C GLY A 117 -4.91 -12.12 0.89
N ILE A 118 -5.66 -11.71 1.93
CA ILE A 118 -5.29 -11.98 3.32
C ILE A 118 -5.04 -13.46 3.55
N VAL A 119 -5.94 -14.34 3.11
CA VAL A 119 -5.77 -15.80 3.27
C VAL A 119 -4.48 -16.28 2.61
N ILE A 120 -4.20 -15.86 1.37
CA ILE A 120 -2.98 -16.23 0.64
C ILE A 120 -1.72 -15.76 1.40
N TYR A 121 -1.68 -14.49 1.83
CA TYR A 121 -0.51 -13.92 2.49
C TYR A 121 -0.30 -14.47 3.90
N VAL A 122 -1.39 -14.75 4.64
CA VAL A 122 -1.33 -15.41 5.95
C VAL A 122 -0.75 -16.81 5.82
N VAL A 123 -1.23 -17.61 4.86
CA VAL A 123 -0.68 -18.96 4.59
C VAL A 123 0.81 -18.86 4.22
N ALA A 124 1.19 -17.89 3.37
CA ALA A 124 2.57 -17.68 2.99
C ALA A 124 3.47 -17.33 4.20
N ILE A 125 3.00 -16.44 5.09
CA ILE A 125 3.74 -16.06 6.31
C ILE A 125 3.86 -17.21 7.29
N PHE A 126 2.78 -17.95 7.57
CA PHE A 126 2.82 -19.08 8.50
C PHE A 126 3.83 -20.13 8.04
N ARG A 127 3.84 -20.41 6.74
CA ARG A 127 4.79 -21.36 6.15
C ARG A 127 6.24 -20.84 6.19
N ALA A 128 6.43 -19.53 6.11
CA ALA A 128 7.73 -18.86 6.22
C ALA A 128 8.17 -18.61 7.69
N GLY A 129 7.38 -19.05 8.67
CA GLY A 129 7.69 -18.95 10.10
C GLY A 129 7.64 -17.53 10.67
N TRP A 130 6.99 -16.57 9.99
CA TRP A 130 6.96 -15.16 10.40
C TRP A 130 8.35 -14.57 10.69
N THR A 131 9.34 -14.90 9.86
CA THR A 131 10.70 -14.38 10.05
C THR A 131 10.76 -12.90 9.72
N VAL A 132 11.06 -12.00 10.66
CA VAL A 132 11.24 -10.54 10.40
C VAL A 132 12.72 -10.15 10.24
N GLY A 133 13.62 -11.00 10.72
CA GLY A 133 15.03 -10.71 10.92
C GLY A 133 15.34 -10.55 12.41
N ASP A 134 16.61 -10.75 12.76
CA ASP A 134 17.12 -10.76 14.14
C ASP A 134 18.31 -9.81 14.34
N THR A 135 18.73 -9.10 13.29
CA THR A 135 20.01 -8.41 13.26
C THR A 135 19.84 -6.91 13.44
N LEU A 136 20.15 -6.36 14.62
CA LEU A 136 20.22 -4.90 14.83
C LEU A 136 21.67 -4.40 14.70
N HIS A 137 21.92 -3.58 13.68
CA HIS A 137 23.25 -2.99 13.42
C HIS A 137 23.45 -1.74 14.27
N ARG A 138 23.79 -1.91 15.54
CA ARG A 138 23.92 -0.82 16.54
C ARG A 138 24.93 0.27 16.15
N GLU A 139 25.92 -0.08 15.33
CA GLU A 139 26.92 0.85 14.84
C GLU A 139 26.37 1.83 13.80
N ASN A 140 25.35 1.43 13.02
CA ASN A 140 24.71 2.29 12.02
C ASN A 140 23.64 3.20 12.63
N ARG A 141 24.03 4.05 13.57
CA ARG A 141 23.10 4.91 14.33
C ARG A 141 22.25 5.80 13.43
N VAL A 142 22.88 6.47 12.45
CA VAL A 142 22.19 7.39 11.54
C VAL A 142 21.18 6.65 10.68
N GLY A 143 21.57 5.54 10.04
CA GLY A 143 20.63 4.73 9.26
C GLY A 143 19.46 4.22 10.10
N ASN A 144 19.73 3.75 11.32
CA ASN A 144 18.68 3.27 12.21
C ASN A 144 17.66 4.37 12.58
N VAL A 145 18.14 5.59 12.83
CA VAL A 145 17.27 6.76 13.06
C VAL A 145 16.44 7.08 11.82
N LEU A 146 17.04 7.06 10.63
CA LEU A 146 16.33 7.35 9.38
C LEU A 146 15.20 6.33 9.10
N TYR A 147 15.45 5.03 9.29
CA TYR A 147 14.39 4.01 9.13
C TYR A 147 13.23 4.21 10.11
N GLN A 148 13.53 4.59 11.37
CA GLN A 148 12.50 4.87 12.37
C GLN A 148 11.71 6.13 12.05
N LEU A 149 12.39 7.22 11.68
CA LEU A 149 11.72 8.46 11.27
C LEU A 149 10.83 8.25 10.06
N ASP A 150 11.28 7.49 9.06
CA ASP A 150 10.49 7.13 7.88
C ASP A 150 9.26 6.28 8.24
N SER A 151 9.42 5.31 9.15
CA SER A 151 8.29 4.53 9.67
C SER A 151 7.26 5.43 10.39
N ILE A 152 7.74 6.34 11.25
CA ILE A 152 6.87 7.29 11.98
C ILE A 152 6.17 8.23 11.00
N ALA A 153 6.90 8.82 10.05
CA ALA A 153 6.36 9.71 9.04
C ALA A 153 5.26 9.02 8.21
N SER A 154 5.50 7.78 7.78
CA SER A 154 4.53 6.97 7.03
C SER A 154 3.23 6.77 7.81
N ILE A 155 3.31 6.50 9.12
CA ILE A 155 2.13 6.36 9.99
C ILE A 155 1.44 7.70 10.16
N CYS A 156 2.18 8.78 10.47
CA CYS A 156 1.60 10.10 10.69
C CYS A 156 0.87 10.62 9.45
N ILE A 157 1.50 10.54 8.27
CA ILE A 157 0.91 10.93 6.99
C ILE A 157 -0.29 10.03 6.68
N GLY A 158 -0.14 8.71 6.81
CA GLY A 158 -1.22 7.77 6.54
C GLY A 158 -2.45 7.98 7.44
N VAL A 159 -2.25 8.20 8.74
CA VAL A 159 -3.32 8.49 9.71
C VAL A 159 -3.99 9.83 9.40
N ALA A 160 -3.25 10.86 9.01
CA ALA A 160 -3.83 12.14 8.62
C ALA A 160 -4.78 11.97 7.41
N TRP A 161 -4.35 11.21 6.40
CA TRP A 161 -5.17 10.88 5.23
C TRP A 161 -6.36 9.96 5.54
N LEU A 162 -6.23 9.06 6.52
CA LEU A 162 -7.35 8.22 6.98
C LEU A 162 -8.40 9.03 7.76
N ALA A 163 -7.95 9.91 8.66
CA ALA A 163 -8.82 10.61 9.59
C ALA A 163 -9.47 11.86 8.97
N VAL A 164 -8.68 12.69 8.27
CA VAL A 164 -9.10 14.03 7.85
C VAL A 164 -8.66 14.37 6.41
N PRO A 165 -8.95 13.53 5.40
CA PRO A 165 -8.53 13.77 4.02
C PRO A 165 -9.08 15.08 3.45
N GLN A 166 -10.31 15.46 3.81
CA GLN A 166 -10.90 16.73 3.36
C GLN A 166 -10.13 17.93 3.86
N TRP A 167 -9.71 17.92 5.13
CA TRP A 167 -8.96 19.03 5.72
C TRP A 167 -7.60 19.22 5.03
N LEU A 168 -6.91 18.13 4.69
CA LEU A 168 -5.65 18.18 3.94
C LEU A 168 -5.83 18.82 2.57
N LEU A 169 -6.92 18.48 1.89
CA LEU A 169 -7.23 18.98 0.55
C LEU A 169 -7.92 20.35 0.54
N HIS A 170 -8.55 20.77 1.64
CA HIS A 170 -9.40 21.98 1.72
C HIS A 170 -8.68 23.27 1.33
N ARG A 171 -7.36 23.36 1.54
CA ARG A 171 -6.55 24.52 1.10
C ARG A 171 -5.90 24.36 -0.27
N GLN A 172 -5.90 23.15 -0.81
CA GLN A 172 -5.27 22.80 -2.08
C GLN A 172 -6.25 22.85 -3.25
N VAL A 173 -7.54 22.59 -2.99
CA VAL A 173 -8.58 22.54 -4.02
C VAL A 173 -9.71 23.53 -3.73
N ARG A 174 -10.32 24.06 -4.80
CA ARG A 174 -11.48 24.95 -4.72
C ARG A 174 -12.81 24.23 -4.96
N VAL A 175 -12.76 22.91 -5.16
CA VAL A 175 -13.93 22.09 -5.46
C VAL A 175 -14.54 21.58 -4.15
N GLU A 176 -15.87 21.51 -4.09
CA GLU A 176 -16.57 20.91 -2.96
C GLU A 176 -16.25 19.42 -2.88
N MET A 177 -15.71 19.00 -1.74
CA MET A 177 -15.30 17.63 -1.54
C MET A 177 -16.46 16.77 -1.09
N ASP A 178 -16.55 15.58 -1.67
CA ASP A 178 -17.58 14.60 -1.37
C ASP A 178 -17.00 13.26 -0.89
N ALA A 179 -17.86 12.28 -0.68
CA ALA A 179 -17.47 10.98 -0.14
C ALA A 179 -16.50 10.19 -1.04
N SER A 180 -16.48 10.40 -2.36
CA SER A 180 -15.55 9.72 -3.27
C SER A 180 -14.14 10.27 -3.14
N HIS A 181 -14.02 11.59 -3.00
CA HIS A 181 -12.74 12.21 -2.67
C HIS A 181 -12.18 11.70 -1.34
N GLU A 182 -13.02 11.65 -0.31
CA GLU A 182 -12.63 11.10 0.99
C GLU A 182 -12.18 9.65 0.86
N PHE A 183 -12.92 8.83 0.13
CA PHE A 183 -12.60 7.42 -0.04
C PHE A 183 -11.23 7.25 -0.71
N CYS A 184 -10.95 7.96 -1.80
CA CYS A 184 -9.64 7.93 -2.45
C CYS A 184 -8.52 8.40 -1.51
N GLY A 185 -8.72 9.50 -0.79
CA GLY A 185 -7.75 10.00 0.20
C GLY A 185 -7.48 8.99 1.32
N ARG A 186 -8.52 8.33 1.83
CA ARG A 186 -8.38 7.27 2.85
C ARG A 186 -7.67 6.04 2.31
N VAL A 187 -7.91 5.64 1.06
CA VAL A 187 -7.18 4.52 0.42
C VAL A 187 -5.69 4.84 0.35
N MET A 188 -5.34 6.07 -0.05
CA MET A 188 -3.96 6.53 -0.05
C MET A 188 -3.35 6.51 1.37
N GLY A 189 -4.11 6.97 2.37
CA GLY A 189 -3.71 6.90 3.77
C GLY A 189 -3.48 5.47 4.27
N ALA A 190 -4.33 4.52 3.88
CA ALA A 190 -4.18 3.10 4.21
C ALA A 190 -2.90 2.50 3.60
N LEU A 191 -2.56 2.86 2.37
CA LEU A 191 -1.33 2.40 1.70
C LEU A 191 -0.08 2.99 2.37
N PHE A 192 -0.09 4.28 2.72
CA PHE A 192 0.98 4.89 3.53
C PHE A 192 1.12 4.20 4.89
N CYS A 193 0.02 3.97 5.59
CA CYS A 193 0.05 3.22 6.84
C CYS A 193 0.62 1.81 6.63
N ALA A 194 0.26 1.07 5.59
CA ALA A 194 0.82 -0.26 5.37
C ALA A 194 2.34 -0.23 5.06
N SER A 195 2.81 0.82 4.37
CA SER A 195 4.20 0.93 3.92
C SER A 195 5.22 1.02 5.07
N HIS A 196 4.83 1.54 6.25
CA HIS A 196 5.72 1.69 7.42
C HIS A 196 6.45 0.39 7.81
N ILE A 197 5.81 -0.76 7.54
CA ILE A 197 6.30 -2.09 7.89
C ILE A 197 7.66 -2.33 7.24
N VAL A 198 7.89 -1.88 6.01
CA VAL A 198 9.17 -2.05 5.30
C VAL A 198 10.30 -1.41 6.09
N SER A 199 10.11 -0.17 6.53
CA SER A 199 11.12 0.62 7.25
C SER A 199 11.35 0.09 8.66
N SER A 200 10.26 -0.28 9.35
CA SER A 200 10.35 -0.87 10.68
C SER A 200 11.09 -2.21 10.66
N HIS A 201 10.85 -3.05 9.65
CA HIS A 201 11.48 -4.37 9.54
C HIS A 201 12.91 -4.30 8.99
N ALA A 202 13.23 -3.32 8.14
CA ALA A 202 14.56 -3.15 7.54
C ALA A 202 15.70 -3.08 8.59
N LEU A 203 15.39 -2.56 9.77
CA LEU A 203 16.33 -2.50 10.91
C LEU A 203 16.84 -3.86 11.38
N HIS A 204 16.08 -4.91 11.10
CA HIS A 204 16.35 -6.28 11.55
C HIS A 204 16.98 -7.15 10.47
N TRP A 205 17.19 -6.61 9.27
CA TRP A 205 17.71 -7.38 8.14
C TRP A 205 19.24 -7.46 8.16
N LYS A 206 19.74 -8.66 7.86
CA LYS A 206 21.18 -8.94 7.84
C LYS A 206 21.87 -8.26 6.65
N ALA A 207 21.29 -8.34 5.46
CA ALA A 207 21.91 -7.85 4.24
C ALA A 207 21.83 -6.31 4.13
N ALA A 208 22.98 -5.66 3.92
CA ALA A 208 23.04 -4.22 3.64
C ALA A 208 22.35 -3.86 2.31
N ALA A 209 22.44 -4.73 1.31
CA ALA A 209 21.78 -4.53 0.01
C ALA A 209 20.25 -4.48 0.14
N ASP A 210 19.66 -5.33 0.97
CA ASP A 210 18.20 -5.38 1.16
C ASP A 210 17.71 -4.14 1.92
N ARG A 211 18.51 -3.68 2.90
CA ARG A 211 18.31 -2.41 3.62
C ARG A 211 18.38 -1.19 2.70
N SER A 212 19.38 -1.11 1.83
CA SER A 212 19.48 -0.05 0.81
C SER A 212 18.26 -0.05 -0.10
N LEU A 213 17.82 -1.24 -0.53
CA LEU A 213 16.67 -1.39 -1.41
C LEU A 213 15.35 -0.99 -0.73
N ALA A 214 15.24 -1.08 0.60
CA ALA A 214 14.12 -0.50 1.35
C ALA A 214 14.09 1.03 1.31
N ILE A 215 15.25 1.69 1.23
CA ILE A 215 15.34 3.15 1.03
C ILE A 215 14.95 3.49 -0.40
N ASP A 216 15.48 2.76 -1.39
CA ASP A 216 15.15 2.98 -2.80
C ASP A 216 13.64 2.77 -3.06
N ALA A 217 13.06 1.76 -2.41
CA ALA A 217 11.62 1.49 -2.42
C ALA A 217 10.79 2.69 -1.94
N ARG A 218 11.31 3.48 -0.98
CA ARG A 218 10.64 4.67 -0.45
C ARG A 218 10.65 5.83 -1.41
N ALA A 219 11.78 6.09 -2.06
CA ALA A 219 11.88 7.11 -3.10
C ALA A 219 10.90 6.87 -4.26
N VAL A 220 10.52 5.61 -4.51
CA VAL A 220 9.52 5.26 -5.53
C VAL A 220 8.08 5.32 -4.98
N MET A 221 7.86 5.03 -3.70
CA MET A 221 6.52 5.02 -3.07
C MET A 221 5.99 6.41 -2.69
N ASP A 222 6.84 7.43 -2.64
CA ASP A 222 6.48 8.81 -2.31
C ASP A 222 6.71 9.72 -3.52
N PRO A 223 5.76 9.77 -4.49
CA PRO A 223 5.94 10.55 -5.72
C PRO A 223 5.87 12.08 -5.51
N ASP A 224 5.55 12.54 -4.30
CA ASP A 224 5.39 13.96 -3.95
C ASP A 224 6.61 14.53 -3.18
N LEU A 225 7.75 13.82 -3.18
CA LEU A 225 9.07 14.28 -2.70
C LEU A 225 9.87 14.99 -3.81
#